data_AF-A0AA37EVG9-F1
#
_entry.id   AF-A0AA37EVG9-F1
#
_cell.length_a   1.000
_cell.length_b   1.000
_cell.length_c   1.000
_cell.angle_alpha   90.00
_cell.angle_beta   90.00
_cell.angle_gamma   90.00
#
_symmetry.space_group_name_H-M   'P 1'
#
loop_
_entity.id
_entity.type
_entity.pdbx_description
1 polymer ?
#
loop_
_entity_poly.entity_id
_entity_poly.type
_entity_poly.pdbx_seq_one_letter_code
_entity_poly.pdbx_strand_id
1 'polypeptide(L)'
;MMNTVLLDKAKHDRNRFNCGTEALNNYLKVMASQQAKKDNTRTFVLEDENNEQHVIGFYTLTMTPIDLKALPAKLQKKHQSTTSGGLIARLAVDDRYKGNGYG
;
A
#
# COMPACT_ATOMS: atom_id res chain seq x y z
N MET A 1 8.06 -14.82 11.62
CA MET A 1 6.74 -14.74 10.94
C MET A 1 6.64 -13.36 10.34
N MET A 2 6.57 -13.28 9.01
CA MET A 2 6.41 -12.01 8.29
C MET A 2 5.10 -11.35 8.69
N ASN A 3 5.20 -10.14 9.23
CA ASN A 3 4.06 -9.40 9.74
C ASN A 3 3.78 -8.18 8.86
N THR A 4 2.50 -7.96 8.61
CA THR A 4 2.01 -6.73 7.99
C THR A 4 1.60 -5.77 9.09
N VAL A 5 2.23 -4.60 9.16
CA VAL A 5 1.96 -3.58 10.19
C VAL A 5 1.76 -2.20 9.56
N LEU A 6 1.23 -1.24 10.32
CA LEU A 6 1.17 0.16 9.89
C LEU A 6 2.58 0.73 9.73
N LEU A 7 2.78 1.56 8.71
CA LEU A 7 4.03 2.27 8.51
C LEU A 7 4.35 3.17 9.71
N ASP A 8 5.47 2.92 10.36
CA ASP A 8 6.04 3.73 11.43
C ASP A 8 7.34 4.37 10.94
N LYS A 9 7.34 5.70 10.88
CA LYS A 9 8.49 6.50 10.45
C LYS A 9 9.70 6.34 11.39
N ALA A 10 9.49 6.03 12.66
CA ALA A 10 10.56 5.84 13.64
C ALA A 10 11.16 4.43 13.62
N LYS A 11 10.39 3.43 13.19
CA LYS A 11 10.81 2.02 13.11
C LYS A 11 11.37 1.65 11.73
N HIS A 12 10.67 2.02 10.66
CA HIS A 12 10.93 1.48 9.32
C HIS A 12 11.96 2.30 8.53
N ASP A 13 13.02 1.63 8.06
CA ASP A 13 14.02 2.20 7.16
C ASP A 13 13.48 2.28 5.72
N ARG A 14 12.74 3.36 5.47
CA ARG A 14 12.15 3.69 4.17
C ARG A 14 13.20 4.10 3.14
N ASN A 15 14.39 4.53 3.56
CA ASN A 15 15.43 5.00 2.64
C ASN A 15 16.09 3.84 1.89
N ARG A 16 16.21 2.69 2.56
CA ARG A 16 16.72 1.45 1.99
C ARG A 16 15.79 0.83 0.95
N PHE A 17 14.48 1.12 0.97
CA PHE A 17 13.51 0.52 0.06
C PHE A 17 13.73 0.95 -1.41
N ASN A 18 13.71 -0.03 -2.32
CA ASN A 18 13.77 0.19 -3.76
C ASN A 18 13.02 -0.92 -4.52
N CYS A 19 11.95 -0.56 -5.24
CA CYS A 19 11.18 -1.47 -6.11
C CYS A 19 11.42 -1.27 -7.61
N GLY A 20 12.44 -0.48 -7.97
CA GLY A 20 12.76 -0.09 -9.34
C GLY A 20 11.89 1.04 -9.91
N THR A 21 10.82 1.43 -9.21
CA THR A 21 9.94 2.55 -9.61
C THR A 21 10.16 3.75 -8.70
N GLU A 22 10.82 4.79 -9.21
CA GLU A 22 11.22 5.97 -8.44
C GLU A 22 10.03 6.66 -7.75
N ALA A 23 8.89 6.79 -8.44
CA ALA A 23 7.69 7.40 -7.86
C ALA A 23 7.17 6.66 -6.62
N LEU A 24 7.25 5.32 -6.59
CA LEU A 24 6.83 4.51 -5.45
C LEU A 24 7.85 4.58 -4.31
N ASN A 25 9.15 4.57 -4.64
CA ASN A 25 10.22 4.74 -3.67
C ASN A 25 10.12 6.10 -2.95
N ASN A 26 9.96 7.18 -3.71
CA ASN A 26 9.85 8.54 -3.19
C ASN A 26 8.56 8.71 -2.38
N TYR A 27 7.46 8.08 -2.79
CA TYR A 27 6.23 8.06 -2.02
C TYR A 27 6.45 7.49 -0.62
N LEU A 28 7.05 6.30 -0.50
CA LEU A 28 7.27 5.66 0.80
C LEU A 28 8.21 6.48 1.69
N LYS A 29 9.29 7.02 1.11
CA LYS A 29 10.31 7.80 1.84
C LYS A 29 9.75 9.10 2.43
N VAL A 30 9.00 9.85 1.63
CA VAL A 30 8.65 11.24 1.96
C VAL A 30 7.17 11.42 2.25
N MET A 31 6.28 10.79 1.47
CA MET A 31 4.86 11.15 1.44
C MET A 31 3.97 10.26 2.31
N ALA A 32 4.24 8.96 2.38
CA ALA A 32 3.35 7.98 3.03
C ALA A 32 2.99 8.34 4.48
N SER A 33 3.99 8.66 5.31
CA SER A 33 3.77 9.03 6.72
C SER A 33 3.04 10.38 6.87
N GLN A 34 3.17 11.30 5.89
CA GLN A 34 2.47 12.58 5.93
C GLN A 34 0.99 12.40 5.57
N GLN A 35 0.69 11.56 4.57
CA GLN A 35 -0.69 11.28 4.16
C GLN A 35 -1.43 10.44 5.22
N ALA A 36 -0.73 9.55 5.92
CA ALA A 36 -1.29 8.83 7.07
C ALA A 36 -1.72 9.78 8.21
N LYS A 37 -0.92 10.82 8.52
CA LYS A 37 -1.26 11.80 9.56
C LYS A 37 -2.48 12.66 9.23
N LYS A 38 -2.76 12.87 7.94
CA LYS A 38 -3.92 13.63 7.47
C LYS A 38 -5.19 12.76 7.36
N ASP A 39 -5.11 11.50 7.81
CA ASP A 39 -6.18 10.49 7.72
C ASP A 39 -6.71 10.24 6.29
N ASN A 40 -5.90 10.59 5.28
CA ASN A 40 -6.27 10.47 3.87
C ASN A 40 -5.99 9.06 3.32
N THR A 41 -5.01 8.36 3.90
CA THR A 41 -4.55 7.04 3.43
C THR A 41 -3.97 6.23 4.57
N ARG A 42 -4.07 4.91 4.54
CA ARG A 42 -3.33 4.01 5.45
C ARG A 42 -2.27 3.25 4.68
N THR A 43 -1.01 3.39 5.05
CA THR A 43 0.10 2.64 4.45
C THR A 43 0.53 1.52 5.40
N PHE A 44 0.56 0.31 4.88
CA PHE A 44 1.00 -0.90 5.58
C PHE A 44 2.30 -1.37 4.97
N VAL A 45 3.18 -1.93 5.79
CA VAL A 45 4.45 -2.52 5.39
C VAL A 45 4.51 -3.98 5.79
N LEU A 46 5.16 -4.78 4.94
CA LEU A 46 5.57 -6.15 5.25
C LEU A 46 7.01 -6.09 5.80
N GLU A 47 7.19 -6.49 7.04
CA GLU A 47 8.48 -6.49 7.73
C GLU A 47 9.30 -7.74 7.41
N ASP A 48 10.63 -7.57 7.28
CA ASP A 48 11.57 -8.69 7.21
C ASP A 48 11.66 -9.40 8.56
N GLU A 49 11.59 -10.73 8.56
CA GLU A 49 11.65 -11.53 9.80
C GLU A 49 12.97 -11.40 10.55
N ASN A 50 14.07 -11.13 9.82
CA ASN A 50 15.40 -11.00 10.41
C ASN A 50 15.66 -9.57 10.92
N ASN A 51 14.94 -8.59 10.38
CA ASN A 51 15.07 -7.20 10.81
C ASN A 51 13.78 -6.43 10.48
N GLU A 52 12.97 -6.18 11.51
CA GLU A 52 11.68 -5.51 11.37
C GLU A 52 11.76 -4.05 10.86
N GLN A 53 12.96 -3.45 10.86
CA GLN A 53 13.18 -2.13 10.26
C GLN A 53 13.19 -2.20 8.72
N HIS A 54 13.49 -3.36 8.15
CA HIS A 54 13.53 -3.56 6.71
C HIS A 54 12.13 -3.82 6.16
N VAL A 55 11.77 -3.04 5.13
CA VAL A 55 10.50 -3.16 4.43
C VAL A 55 10.70 -4.08 3.21
N ILE A 56 10.04 -5.25 3.21
CA ILE A 56 9.98 -6.16 2.07
C ILE A 56 9.05 -5.61 0.99
N GLY A 57 7.93 -5.05 1.40
CA GLY A 57 6.90 -4.50 0.52
C GLY A 57 5.97 -3.57 1.28
N PHE A 58 5.20 -2.78 0.55
CA PHE A 58 4.18 -1.93 1.14
C PHE A 58 2.95 -1.83 0.25
N TYR A 59 1.82 -1.54 0.87
CA TYR A 59 0.62 -1.11 0.15
C TYR A 59 -0.07 0.05 0.88
N THR A 60 -0.77 0.87 0.10
CA THR A 60 -1.52 2.00 0.62
C THR A 60 -3.01 1.84 0.27
N LEU A 61 -3.86 1.89 1.29
CA LEU A 61 -5.31 1.93 1.14
C LEU A 61 -5.84 3.35 1.30
N THR A 62 -6.81 3.71 0.46
CA THR A 62 -7.63 4.92 0.62
C THR A 62 -9.07 4.61 0.25
N MET A 63 -9.99 5.50 0.62
CA MET A 63 -11.39 5.36 0.25
C MET A 63 -11.65 6.24 -0.99
N THR A 64 -12.27 5.67 -2.02
CA THR A 64 -12.60 6.39 -3.25
C THR A 64 -14.08 6.24 -3.58
N PRO A 65 -14.75 7.26 -4.14
CA PRO A 65 -16.06 7.04 -4.74
C PRO A 65 -15.96 6.05 -5.91
N ILE A 66 -17.03 5.29 -6.12
CA ILE A 66 -17.16 4.35 -7.24
C ILE A 66 -18.26 4.86 -8.17
N ASP A 67 -17.95 4.99 -9.46
CA ASP A 67 -19.00 5.11 -10.48
C ASP A 67 -19.53 3.72 -10.85
N LEU A 68 -20.70 3.38 -10.32
CA LEU A 68 -21.36 2.11 -10.61
C LEU A 68 -21.59 1.90 -12.11
N LYS A 69 -21.84 2.96 -12.89
CA LYS A 69 -22.11 2.82 -14.33
C LYS A 69 -20.87 2.38 -15.12
N ALA A 70 -19.68 2.67 -14.61
CA ALA A 70 -18.42 2.25 -15.20
C ALA A 70 -18.07 0.78 -14.92
N LEU A 71 -18.80 0.10 -14.02
CA LEU A 71 -18.54 -1.30 -13.67
C LEU A 71 -19.19 -2.27 -14.66
N PRO A 72 -18.69 -3.52 -14.78
CA PRO A 72 -19.39 -4.59 -15.48
C PRO A 72 -20.79 -4.85 -14.90
N ALA A 73 -21.78 -5.14 -15.76
CA ALA A 73 -23.20 -5.30 -15.38
C ALA A 73 -23.45 -6.27 -14.20
N LYS A 74 -22.65 -7.34 -14.09
CA LYS A 74 -22.72 -8.28 -12.96
C LYS A 74 -22.39 -7.62 -11.62
N LEU A 75 -21.40 -6.73 -11.59
CA LEU A 75 -21.01 -5.99 -10.39
C LEU A 75 -21.99 -4.86 -10.09
N GLN A 76 -22.52 -4.19 -11.12
CA GLN A 76 -23.59 -3.19 -10.95
C GLN A 76 -24.78 -3.79 -10.20
N LYS A 77 -25.24 -4.97 -10.63
CA LYS A 77 -26.37 -5.66 -10.01
C LYS A 77 -26.08 -6.14 -8.58
N LYS A 78 -24.84 -6.47 -8.26
CA LYS A 78 -24.43 -6.95 -6.92
C LYS A 78 -24.21 -5.81 -5.93
N HIS A 79 -23.76 -4.64 -6.38
CA HIS A 79 -23.32 -3.52 -5.55
C HIS A 79 -24.16 -2.26 -5.74
N GLN A 80 -25.46 -2.41 -5.99
CA GLN A 80 -26.39 -1.32 -6.37
C GLN A 80 -26.43 -0.13 -5.38
N SER A 81 -26.14 -0.37 -4.10
CA SER A 81 -26.12 0.64 -3.04
C SER A 81 -24.72 1.12 -2.66
N THR A 82 -23.66 0.61 -3.29
CA THR A 82 -22.28 0.97 -2.97
C THR A 82 -21.88 2.25 -3.66
N THR A 83 -21.53 3.28 -2.88
CA THR A 83 -21.07 4.58 -3.38
C THR A 83 -19.55 4.78 -3.28
N SER A 84 -18.87 3.94 -2.49
CA SER A 84 -17.45 4.06 -2.16
C SER A 84 -16.77 2.69 -2.10
N GLY A 85 -15.46 2.65 -2.35
CA GLY A 85 -14.63 1.45 -2.22
C GLY A 85 -13.29 1.71 -1.59
N GLY A 86 -12.67 0.62 -1.10
CA GLY A 86 -11.26 0.61 -0.76
C GLY A 86 -10.41 0.52 -2.02
N LEU A 87 -9.57 1.53 -2.24
CA LEU A 87 -8.60 1.58 -3.32
C LEU A 87 -7.21 1.21 -2.80
N ILE A 88 -6.60 0.21 -3.41
CA ILE A 88 -5.14 0.00 -3.30
C ILE A 88 -4.48 1.06 -4.18
N ALA A 89 -4.18 2.21 -3.58
CA ALA A 89 -3.62 3.35 -4.30
C ALA A 89 -2.19 3.07 -4.78
N ARG A 90 -1.45 2.28 -4.00
CA ARG A 90 -0.06 1.90 -4.27
C ARG A 90 0.20 0.50 -3.72
N LEU A 91 1.00 -0.27 -4.43
CA LEU A 91 1.49 -1.58 -4.06
C LEU A 91 2.89 -1.73 -4.64
N ALA A 92 3.86 -2.16 -3.83
CA ALA A 92 5.22 -2.36 -4.28
C ALA A 92 5.93 -3.42 -3.43
N VAL A 93 6.76 -4.22 -4.09
CA VAL A 93 7.71 -5.15 -3.46
C VAL A 93 9.12 -4.68 -3.82
N ASP A 94 10.00 -4.68 -2.82
CA ASP A 94 11.39 -4.34 -2.99
C ASP A 94 12.10 -5.33 -3.92
N ASP A 95 13.00 -4.83 -4.79
CA ASP A 95 13.67 -5.61 -5.82
C ASP A 95 14.42 -6.82 -5.26
N ARG A 96 14.96 -6.71 -4.03
CA ARG A 96 15.68 -7.80 -3.36
C ARG A 96 14.79 -8.99 -3.01
N TYR A 97 13.47 -8.81 -3.00
CA TYR A 97 12.49 -9.80 -2.56
C TYR A 97 11.47 -10.15 -3.66
N LYS A 98 11.60 -9.62 -4.88
CA LYS A 98 10.74 -9.95 -6.01
C LYS A 98 10.82 -11.45 -6.37
N GLY A 99 9.71 -12.00 -6.88
CA GLY A 99 9.61 -13.40 -7.29
C GLY A 99 9.27 -14.39 -6.17
N ASN A 100 9.17 -13.94 -4.92
CA ASN A 100 8.88 -14.80 -3.76
C ASN A 100 7.40 -14.84 -3.35
N GLY A 101 6.49 -14.23 -4.14
CA GLY A 101 5.06 -14.25 -3.86
C GLY A 101 4.57 -13.25 -2.80
N TYR A 102 5.34 -12.18 -2.50
CA TYR A 102 4.94 -11.12 -1.55
C TYR A 102 4.06 -10.01 -2.15
N GLY A 103 3.82 -10.06 -3.46
CA GLY A 103 3.05 -9.04 -4.20
C GLY A 103 1.61 -9.44 -4.43
#